data_AF-A0A1C5YVX3-F1
#
_entry.id   AF-A0A1C5YVX3-F1
#
_cell.length_a   1.000
_cell.length_b   1.000
_cell.length_c   1.000
_cell.angle_alpha   90.00
_cell.angle_beta   90.00
_cell.angle_gamma   90.00
#
_symmetry.space_group_name_H-M   'P 1'
#
loop_
_entity.id
_entity.type
_entity.pdbx_description
1 polymer ?
#
loop_
_entity_poly.entity_id
_entity_poly.type
_entity_poly.pdbx_seq_one_letter_code
_entity_poly.pdbx_strand_id
1 'polypeptide(L)' 'MNKKTKDLHEKIADVQNVMWAAYKEFLKAYDAHPINDAAKRLEEKYKTDDMVMQFVWYEKAKWAMVVSVIREMM' A
#
# COMPACT_ATOMS: atom_id res chain seq x y z
N MET A 1 -13.30 -1.83 -21.51
CA MET A 1 -13.29 -2.44 -20.17
C MET A 1 -14.70 -2.43 -19.61
N ASN A 2 -15.20 -3.51 -19.01
CA ASN A 2 -16.54 -3.52 -18.40
C ASN A 2 -16.55 -2.76 -17.06
N LYS A 3 -17.75 -2.40 -16.55
CA LYS A 3 -17.90 -1.60 -15.32
C LYS A 3 -17.21 -2.25 -14.11
N LYS A 4 -17.40 -3.55 -13.90
CA LYS A 4 -16.80 -4.28 -12.78
C LYS A 4 -15.27 -4.23 -12.83
N THR A 5 -14.66 -4.40 -13.99
CA THR A 5 -13.20 -4.34 -14.16
C THR A 5 -12.68 -2.91 -13.98
N LYS A 6 -13.43 -1.91 -14.42
CA LYS A 6 -13.09 -0.50 -14.20
C LYS A 6 -13.11 -0.15 -12.71
N ASP A 7 -14.17 -0.51 -12.01
CA ASP A 7 -14.32 -0.24 -10.58
C ASP A 7 -13.20 -0.92 -9.77
N LEU A 8 -12.83 -2.15 -10.15
CA LEU A 8 -11.70 -2.84 -9.54
C LEU A 8 -10.37 -2.12 -9.81
N HIS A 9 -10.12 -1.73 -11.06
CA HIS A 9 -8.90 -1.01 -11.44
C HIS A 9 -8.73 0.27 -10.61
N GLU A 10 -9.79 1.06 -10.43
CA GLU A 10 -9.76 2.29 -9.64
C GLU A 10 -9.40 2.03 -8.17
N LYS A 11 -9.94 0.96 -7.57
CA LYS A 11 -9.59 0.57 -6.19
C LYS A 11 -8.14 0.10 -6.07
N ILE A 12 -7.65 -0.70 -7.02
CA ILE A 12 -6.25 -1.16 -7.03
C ILE A 12 -5.30 0.03 -7.21
N ALA A 13 -5.64 0.96 -8.11
CA ALA A 13 -4.86 2.16 -8.33
C ALA A 13 -4.80 3.04 -7.07
N ASP A 14 -5.90 3.18 -6.33
CA ASP A 14 -5.92 3.87 -5.04
C ASP A 14 -4.94 3.26 -4.03
N VAL A 15 -4.99 1.93 -3.82
CA VAL A 15 -4.06 1.22 -2.93
C VAL A 15 -2.61 1.48 -3.31
N GLN A 16 -2.27 1.30 -4.59
CA GLN A 16 -0.89 1.47 -5.07
C GLN A 16 -0.41 2.91 -4.91
N ASN A 17 -1.26 3.89 -5.23
CA ASN A 17 -0.91 5.31 -5.11
C ASN A 17 -0.69 5.72 -3.65
N VAL A 18 -1.52 5.24 -2.73
CA VAL A 18 -1.38 5.52 -1.28
C VAL A 18 -0.08 4.91 -0.74
N MET A 19 0.23 3.66 -1.09
CA MET A 19 1.47 3.02 -0.66
C MET A 19 2.71 3.68 -1.27
N TRP A 20 2.65 4.07 -2.55
CA TRP A 20 3.73 4.80 -3.21
C TRP A 20 3.98 6.17 -2.57
N ALA A 21 2.93 6.91 -2.22
CA ALA A 21 3.05 8.18 -1.51
C ALA A 21 3.76 7.99 -0.16
N ALA A 22 3.38 6.97 0.60
CA ALA A 22 4.01 6.64 1.88
C ALA A 22 5.48 6.24 1.74
N TYR A 23 5.84 5.51 0.69
CA TYR A 23 7.23 5.16 0.38
C TYR A 23 8.08 6.40 0.11
N LYS A 24 7.55 7.39 -0.62
CA LYS A 24 8.27 8.66 -0.84
C LYS A 24 8.51 9.42 0.47
N GLU A 25 7.61 9.34 1.45
CA GLU A 25 7.84 9.92 2.77
C GLU A 25 8.91 9.14 3.55
N PHE A 26 8.89 7.80 3.47
CA PHE A 26 9.97 6.96 4.01
C PHE A 26 11.33 7.38 3.44
N LEU A 27 11.47 7.61 2.13
CA LEU A 27 12.76 8.01 1.54
C LEU A 27 13.30 9.36 2.05
N LYS A 28 12.46 10.23 2.62
CA LYS A 28 12.91 11.51 3.19
C LYS A 28 13.47 11.37 4.59
N ALA A 29 12.88 10.52 5.41
CA ALA A 29 13.15 10.43 6.86
C ALA A 29 13.69 9.06 7.30
N TYR A 30 13.68 8.07 6.42
CA TYR A 30 13.97 6.65 6.65
C TYR A 30 13.17 6.01 7.80
N ASP A 31 12.03 6.62 8.12
CA ASP A 31 11.07 6.13 9.08
C ASP A 31 10.02 5.26 8.39
N ALA A 32 9.79 4.06 8.92
CA ALA A 32 8.83 3.09 8.40
C ALA A 32 7.37 3.38 8.81
N HIS A 33 7.13 4.27 9.79
CA HIS A 33 5.77 4.61 10.23
C HIS A 33 4.81 5.03 9.10
N PRO A 34 5.22 5.87 8.11
CA PRO A 34 4.35 6.23 6.99
C PRO A 34 3.78 5.04 6.21
N ILE A 35 4.58 3.99 6.01
CA ILE A 35 4.14 2.76 5.31
C ILE A 35 3.10 2.02 6.15
N ASN A 36 3.36 1.84 7.45
CA ASN A 36 2.44 1.15 8.36
C ASN A 36 1.11 1.90 8.49
N ASP A 37 1.15 3.22 8.62
CA ASP A 37 -0.05 4.06 8.70
C ASP A 37 -0.85 4.05 7.41
N ALA A 38 -0.17 4.08 6.25
CA ALA A 38 -0.83 3.96 4.95
C ALA A 38 -1.53 2.60 4.80
N ALA A 39 -0.86 1.50 5.14
CA ALA A 39 -1.44 0.17 5.11
C ALA A 39 -2.67 0.07 6.03
N LYS A 40 -2.57 0.56 7.27
CA LYS A 40 -3.69 0.55 8.23
C LYS A 40 -4.90 1.36 7.74
N ARG A 41 -4.66 2.52 7.13
CA ARG A 41 -5.73 3.33 6.52
C ARG A 41 -6.43 2.60 5.37
N LEU A 42 -5.68 1.88 4.55
CA LEU A 42 -6.23 1.09 3.46
C LEU A 42 -6.99 -0.15 3.95
N GLU A 43 -6.47 -0.82 4.99
CA GLU A 43 -7.16 -1.93 5.67
C GLU A 43 -8.52 -1.46 6.20
N GLU A 44 -8.60 -0.30 6.87
CA GLU A 44 -9.87 0.23 7.34
C GLU A 44 -10.82 0.61 6.18
N LYS A 45 -10.29 1.25 5.13
CA LYS A 45 -11.07 1.69 3.96
C LYS A 45 -11.72 0.53 3.21
N TYR A 46 -11.00 -0.59 3.06
CA TYR A 46 -11.41 -1.74 2.26
C TYR A 46 -11.86 -2.94 3.10
N LYS A 47 -12.17 -2.75 4.40
CA LYS A 47 -12.56 -3.81 5.34
C LYS A 47 -13.76 -4.69 4.94
N THR A 48 -14.59 -4.23 4.02
CA THR A 48 -15.76 -4.97 3.51
C THR A 48 -15.58 -5.44 2.06
N ASP A 49 -14.41 -5.26 1.47
CA ASP A 49 -14.08 -5.67 0.10
C ASP A 49 -12.93 -6.68 0.13
N ASP A 50 -13.27 -7.96 0.33
CA ASP A 50 -12.30 -9.05 0.57
C ASP A 50 -11.20 -9.12 -0.49
N MET A 51 -11.54 -8.88 -1.76
CA MET A 51 -10.57 -8.93 -2.85
C MET A 51 -9.55 -7.80 -2.73
N VAL A 52 -10.01 -6.57 -2.49
CA VAL A 52 -9.12 -5.42 -2.36
C VAL A 52 -8.37 -5.48 -1.03
N MET A 53 -8.98 -5.98 0.03
CA MET A 53 -8.32 -6.24 1.31
C MET A 53 -7.13 -7.19 1.15
N GLN A 54 -7.31 -8.30 0.44
CA GLN A 54 -6.23 -9.24 0.16
C GLN A 54 -5.10 -8.55 -0.61
N PHE A 55 -5.44 -7.68 -1.57
CA PHE A 55 -4.45 -6.88 -2.30
C PHE A 55 -3.70 -5.89 -1.40
N VAL A 56 -4.38 -5.23 -0.45
CA VAL A 56 -3.74 -4.36 0.55
C VAL A 56 -2.72 -5.13 1.39
N TRP A 57 -3.03 -6.35 1.81
CA TRP A 57 -2.09 -7.18 2.58
C TRP A 57 -0.84 -7.56 1.78
N TYR A 58 -0.98 -7.88 0.49
CA TYR A 58 0.17 -8.14 -0.38
C TYR A 58 1.03 -6.89 -0.57
N GLU A 59 0.42 -5.73 -0.78
CA GLU A 59 1.17 -4.47 -0.87
C GLU A 59 1.92 -4.17 0.43
N LYS A 60 1.28 -4.32 1.59
CA LYS A 60 1.93 -4.16 2.90
C LYS A 60 3.15 -5.07 3.06
N ALA A 61 3.02 -6.35 2.73
CA ALA A 61 4.12 -7.30 2.81
C ALA A 61 5.27 -6.96 1.85
N LYS A 62 4.94 -6.59 0.60
CA LYS A 62 5.91 -6.15 -0.40
C LYS A 62 6.71 -4.93 0.08
N TRP A 63 6.03 -3.90 0.58
CA TRP A 63 6.70 -2.68 1.04
C TRP A 63 7.50 -2.87 2.33
N ALA A 64 7.07 -3.77 3.22
CA ALA A 64 7.86 -4.13 4.39
C ALA A 64 9.24 -4.69 4.01
N MET A 65 9.29 -5.55 2.99
CA MET A 65 10.56 -6.08 2.46
C MET A 65 11.44 -4.98 1.85
N VAL A 66 10.86 -4.12 1.01
CA VAL A 66 11.58 -3.00 0.37
C VAL A 66 12.19 -2.06 1.42
N VAL A 67 11.42 -1.68 2.43
CA VAL A 67 11.88 -0.81 3.52
C VAL A 67 13.01 -1.47 4.31
N SER A 68 12.90 -2.77 4.63
CA SER A 68 13.94 -3.50 5.36
C SER A 68 15.27 -3.48 4.60
N VAL A 69 15.24 -3.83 3.32
CA VAL A 69 16.45 -3.86 2.48
C VAL A 69 17.11 -2.49 2.39
N ILE A 70 16.32 -1.42 2.18
CA ILE A 70 16.88 -0.06 2.09
C ILE A 70 17.51 0.37 3.42
N ARG A 71 16.89 0.04 4.55
CA ARG A 71 17.44 0.35 5.88
C ARG A 71 18.74 -0.39 6.18
N GLU A 72 18.93 -1.58 5.62
CA GLU A 72 20.19 -2.34 5.75
C GLU A 72 21.32 -1.78 4.88
N MET A 73 20.99 -1.08 3.78
CA MET A 73 21.96 -0.53 2.84
C MET A 73 22.49 0.86 3.22
N MET A 74 21.94 1.49 4.26
CA MET A 74 22.36 2.82 4.73
C MET A 74 23.04 2.76 6.09
#